data_AF-A0A5M6CDJ4-F1
#
_entry.id   AF-A0A5M6CDJ4-F1
#
_cell.length_a   1.000
_cell.length_b   1.000
_cell.length_c   1.000
_cell.angle_alpha   90.00
_cell.angle_beta   90.00
_cell.angle_gamma   90.00
#
_symmetry.space_group_name_H-M   'P 1'
#
loop_
_entity.id
_entity.type
_entity.pdbx_description
1 polymer ?
#
loop_
_entity_poly.entity_id
_entity_poly.type
_entity_poly.pdbx_seq_one_letter_code
_entity_poly.pdbx_strand_id
1 'polypeptide(L)'
;MNRLEHRVNKPEERVNRLEYRVNKPKERVNRLEERVNKPEERVNKPEERVNRLEHRVNRLEERVNKPKERVNRLEHRVNRLEERVNKPKERVNRLEERVNKPEERVNRLEERVNKPEERVNKPEKRVNRPEKRVNRLEERVNRLEHQVKRNERRINALNSYINGKSAYNLNIMKYTFTNITLCAALSLSGLCSYAQTQNNTPKKDSKFHWGLGYGMDYGMSGIKAEYLPVKYLGAFVGLGYKFKDPSLGVNAGIQLRPLPDAKIQPLVMAMYGYNGIINVKYYTPVDVNKTYYGFSTGIGGELKIGGKEDIRLYLGLWLPFRSKEFKDNYDLIEKNIRNLSDRTLPVGFSIGFNWAL
;
A
#
# COMPACT_ATOMS: atom_id res chain seq x y z
N MET A 1 72.75 -177.15 -52.90
CA MET A 1 72.59 -175.95 -52.06
C MET A 1 71.54 -174.95 -52.58
N ASN A 2 71.22 -174.86 -53.87
CA ASN A 2 70.35 -173.80 -54.46
C ASN A 2 68.86 -173.71 -53.99
N ARG A 3 68.33 -174.64 -53.19
CA ARG A 3 66.91 -174.64 -52.79
C ARG A 3 66.65 -173.97 -51.44
N LEU A 4 67.67 -173.83 -50.59
CA LEU A 4 67.54 -173.25 -49.25
C LEU A 4 67.61 -171.72 -49.28
N GLU A 5 68.55 -171.15 -50.04
CA GLU A 5 68.66 -169.68 -50.21
C GLU A 5 67.37 -169.08 -50.79
N HIS A 6 66.77 -169.73 -51.78
CA HIS A 6 65.50 -169.27 -52.35
C HIS A 6 64.32 -169.35 -51.35
N ARG A 7 64.37 -170.27 -50.37
CA ARG A 7 63.33 -170.37 -49.32
C ARG A 7 63.48 -169.29 -48.25
N VAL A 8 64.66 -168.71 -48.07
CA VAL A 8 64.92 -167.66 -47.06
C VAL A 8 64.71 -166.26 -47.63
N ASN A 9 65.13 -166.00 -48.87
CA ASN A 9 65.03 -164.66 -49.48
C ASN A 9 63.57 -164.22 -49.72
N LYS A 10 62.66 -165.16 -50.06
CA LYS A 10 61.27 -164.83 -50.39
C LYS A 10 60.44 -164.33 -49.18
N PRO A 11 60.57 -164.91 -47.97
CA PRO A 11 60.03 -164.33 -46.74
C PRO A 11 60.63 -162.96 -46.39
N GLU A 12 61.94 -162.76 -46.50
CA GLU A 12 62.60 -161.47 -46.18
C GLU A 12 62.07 -160.33 -47.05
N GLU A 13 61.96 -160.54 -48.37
CA GLU A 13 61.36 -159.54 -49.25
C GLU A 13 59.88 -159.24 -48.92
N ARG A 14 59.14 -160.21 -48.37
CA ARG A 14 57.76 -159.98 -47.92
C ARG A 14 57.73 -159.18 -46.63
N VAL A 15 58.64 -159.44 -45.69
CA VAL A 15 58.78 -158.67 -44.45
C VAL A 15 59.13 -157.22 -44.78
N ASN A 16 60.13 -156.98 -45.63
CA ASN A 16 60.51 -155.63 -46.05
C ASN A 16 59.35 -154.89 -46.75
N ARG A 17 58.57 -155.58 -47.58
CA ARG A 17 57.36 -154.99 -48.20
C ARG A 17 56.26 -154.69 -47.18
N LEU A 18 56.07 -155.55 -46.18
CA LEU A 18 55.10 -155.32 -45.12
C LEU A 18 55.53 -154.16 -44.23
N GLU A 19 56.81 -154.08 -43.89
CA GLU A 19 57.39 -152.99 -43.11
C GLU A 19 57.24 -151.65 -43.85
N TYR A 20 57.53 -151.61 -45.16
CA TYR A 20 57.22 -150.45 -45.99
C TYR A 20 55.72 -150.12 -46.02
N ARG A 21 54.85 -151.13 -46.14
CA ARG A 21 53.38 -150.97 -46.12
C ARG A 21 52.84 -150.50 -44.78
N VAL A 22 53.54 -150.73 -43.67
CA VAL A 22 53.17 -150.26 -42.32
C VAL A 22 53.72 -148.86 -42.05
N ASN A 23 54.95 -148.57 -42.47
CA ASN A 23 55.60 -147.29 -42.23
C ASN A 23 54.97 -146.16 -43.07
N LYS A 24 54.55 -146.43 -44.31
CA LYS A 24 53.95 -145.42 -45.19
C LYS A 24 52.62 -144.84 -44.66
N PRO A 25 51.67 -145.64 -44.13
CA PRO A 25 50.50 -145.12 -43.43
C PRO A 25 50.84 -144.36 -42.15
N LYS A 26 51.79 -144.84 -41.33
CA LYS A 26 52.21 -144.13 -40.10
C LYS A 26 52.70 -142.71 -40.40
N GLU A 27 53.55 -142.54 -41.41
CA GLU A 27 53.97 -141.21 -41.85
C GLU A 27 52.82 -140.35 -42.41
N ARG A 28 51.79 -140.95 -43.00
CA ARG A 28 50.59 -140.21 -43.44
C ARG A 28 49.75 -139.75 -42.25
N VAL A 29 49.62 -140.58 -41.21
CA VAL A 29 48.90 -140.23 -39.98
C VAL A 29 49.61 -139.07 -39.27
N ASN A 30 50.93 -139.16 -39.06
CA ASN A 30 51.69 -138.07 -38.43
C ASN A 30 51.55 -136.74 -39.21
N ARG A 31 51.59 -136.79 -40.55
CA ARG A 31 51.35 -135.60 -41.39
C ARG A 31 49.92 -135.08 -41.30
N LEU A 32 48.93 -135.94 -41.12
CA LEU A 32 47.54 -135.52 -40.94
C LEU A 32 47.33 -134.89 -39.56
N GLU A 33 47.87 -135.47 -38.50
CA GLU A 33 47.84 -134.88 -37.15
C GLU A 33 48.48 -133.48 -37.15
N GLU A 34 49.64 -133.31 -37.80
CA GLU A 34 50.28 -132.00 -37.93
C GLU A 34 49.44 -131.00 -38.76
N ARG A 35 48.66 -131.50 -39.75
CA ARG A 35 47.73 -130.66 -40.53
C ARG A 35 46.44 -130.34 -39.79
N VAL A 36 46.02 -131.14 -38.81
CA VAL A 36 44.83 -130.89 -37.98
C VAL A 36 45.15 -129.90 -36.85
N ASN A 37 46.35 -129.95 -36.27
CA ASN A 37 46.73 -129.04 -35.19
C ASN A 37 47.01 -127.59 -35.67
N LYS A 38 47.46 -127.41 -36.92
CA LYS A 38 47.73 -126.08 -37.51
C LYS A 38 46.48 -125.17 -37.62
N PRO A 39 45.29 -125.69 -38.02
CA PRO A 39 44.03 -124.95 -37.96
C PRO A 39 43.62 -124.46 -36.57
N GLU A 40 43.81 -125.25 -35.51
CA GLU A 40 43.43 -124.84 -34.14
C GLU A 40 44.23 -123.60 -33.69
N GLU A 41 45.54 -123.56 -33.95
CA GLU A 41 46.35 -122.33 -33.72
C GLU A 41 45.91 -121.15 -34.61
N ARG A 42 45.33 -121.41 -35.79
CA ARG A 42 44.80 -120.36 -36.68
C ARG A 42 43.45 -119.81 -36.22
N VAL A 43 42.68 -120.53 -35.39
CA VAL A 43 41.39 -120.07 -34.84
C VAL A 43 41.60 -119.26 -33.54
N ASN A 44 42.54 -119.67 -32.69
CA ASN A 44 42.79 -118.97 -31.42
C ASN A 44 43.34 -117.53 -31.62
N LYS A 45 44.13 -117.29 -32.68
CA LYS A 45 44.71 -115.95 -32.96
C LYS A 45 43.65 -114.89 -33.30
N PRO A 46 42.67 -115.14 -34.17
CA PRO A 46 41.51 -114.26 -34.38
C PRO A 46 40.72 -113.97 -33.09
N GLU A 47 40.42 -114.97 -32.26
CA GLU A 47 39.67 -114.78 -31.02
C GLU A 47 40.39 -113.84 -30.04
N GLU A 48 41.70 -114.04 -29.83
CA GLU A 48 42.49 -113.10 -29.03
C GLU A 48 42.54 -111.68 -29.63
N ARG A 49 42.47 -111.56 -30.96
CA ARG A 49 42.41 -110.24 -31.63
C ARG A 49 41.06 -109.59 -31.41
N VAL A 50 39.96 -110.34 -31.46
CA VAL A 50 38.60 -109.83 -31.17
C VAL A 50 38.53 -109.35 -29.72
N ASN A 51 38.97 -110.17 -28.75
CA ASN A 51 39.00 -109.77 -27.34
C ASN A 51 39.84 -108.49 -27.11
N ARG A 52 40.99 -108.37 -27.78
CA ARG A 52 41.82 -107.15 -27.74
C ARG A 52 41.12 -105.95 -28.36
N LEU A 53 40.34 -106.13 -29.43
CA LEU A 53 39.57 -105.06 -30.06
C LEU A 53 38.40 -104.63 -29.17
N GLU A 54 37.65 -105.54 -28.57
CA GLU A 54 36.57 -105.24 -27.61
C GLU A 54 37.10 -104.42 -26.43
N HIS A 55 38.22 -104.82 -25.82
CA HIS A 55 38.86 -104.03 -24.77
C HIS A 55 39.35 -102.64 -25.24
N ARG A 56 39.66 -102.48 -26.53
CA ARG A 56 40.00 -101.16 -27.10
C ARG A 56 38.75 -100.32 -27.33
N VAL A 57 37.66 -100.92 -27.81
CA VAL A 57 36.37 -100.24 -27.99
C VAL A 57 35.84 -99.75 -26.65
N ASN A 58 35.78 -100.61 -25.62
CA ASN A 58 35.32 -100.22 -24.28
C ASN A 58 36.16 -99.06 -23.69
N ARG A 59 37.50 -99.09 -23.88
CA ARG A 59 38.37 -97.97 -23.47
C ARG A 59 38.13 -96.70 -24.29
N LEU A 60 37.79 -96.82 -25.56
CA LEU A 60 37.45 -95.66 -26.40
C LEU A 60 36.10 -95.08 -25.98
N GLU A 61 35.10 -95.90 -25.69
CA GLU A 61 33.80 -95.46 -25.17
C GLU A 61 33.96 -94.72 -23.83
N GLU A 62 34.74 -95.26 -22.89
CA GLU A 62 35.08 -94.54 -21.66
C GLU A 62 35.80 -93.22 -21.93
N ARG A 63 36.74 -93.20 -22.88
CA ARG A 63 37.47 -91.99 -23.29
C ARG A 63 36.57 -90.98 -23.98
N VAL A 64 35.47 -91.37 -24.61
CA VAL A 64 34.49 -90.48 -25.22
C VAL A 64 33.49 -89.96 -24.18
N ASN A 65 33.09 -90.79 -23.22
CA ASN A 65 32.13 -90.41 -22.19
C ASN A 65 32.70 -89.41 -21.17
N LYS A 66 33.99 -89.55 -20.79
CA LYS A 66 34.66 -88.62 -19.85
C LYS A 66 34.65 -87.14 -20.33
N PRO A 67 34.97 -86.81 -21.60
CA PRO A 67 34.80 -85.48 -22.16
C PRO A 67 33.35 -84.99 -22.13
N LYS A 68 32.36 -85.83 -22.47
CA LYS A 68 30.94 -85.44 -22.44
C LYS A 68 30.50 -85.01 -21.03
N GLU A 69 30.85 -85.80 -20.01
CA GLU A 69 30.58 -85.42 -18.62
C GLU A 69 31.31 -84.14 -18.19
N ARG A 70 32.52 -83.91 -18.72
CA ARG A 70 33.28 -82.69 -18.45
C ARG A 70 32.62 -81.48 -19.11
N VAL A 71 32.10 -81.61 -20.33
CA VAL A 71 31.34 -80.57 -21.03
C VAL A 71 30.07 -80.24 -20.24
N ASN A 72 29.26 -81.23 -19.87
CA ASN A 72 28.05 -80.98 -19.07
C ASN A 72 28.37 -80.28 -17.72
N ARG A 73 29.46 -80.68 -17.07
CA ARG A 73 29.93 -80.01 -15.83
C ARG A 73 30.39 -78.57 -16.10
N LEU A 74 31.01 -78.30 -17.24
CA LEU A 74 31.41 -76.95 -17.64
C LEU A 74 30.19 -76.08 -17.97
N GLU A 75 29.21 -76.59 -18.71
CA GLU A 75 27.94 -75.88 -18.99
C GLU A 75 27.22 -75.49 -17.70
N HIS A 76 27.07 -76.41 -16.74
CA HIS A 76 26.51 -76.09 -15.43
C HIS A 76 27.34 -75.07 -14.63
N ARG A 77 28.65 -75.00 -14.85
CA ARG A 77 29.50 -73.96 -14.24
C ARG A 77 29.32 -72.62 -14.94
N VAL A 78 29.21 -72.60 -16.26
CA VAL A 78 28.97 -71.38 -17.05
C VAL A 78 27.62 -70.78 -16.66
N ASN A 79 26.53 -71.56 -16.65
CA ASN A 79 25.20 -71.07 -16.26
C ASN A 79 25.19 -70.48 -14.83
N ARG A 80 25.89 -71.12 -13.89
CA ARG A 80 26.04 -70.58 -12.53
C ARG A 80 26.89 -69.32 -12.46
N LEU A 81 27.91 -69.20 -13.31
CA LEU A 81 28.71 -67.97 -13.41
C LEU A 81 27.89 -66.84 -14.03
N GLU A 82 27.11 -67.10 -15.06
CA GLU A 82 26.19 -66.13 -15.66
C GLU A 82 25.17 -65.62 -14.63
N GLU A 83 24.54 -66.52 -13.86
CA GLU A 83 23.64 -66.13 -12.78
C GLU A 83 24.35 -65.29 -11.70
N ARG A 84 25.60 -65.67 -11.35
CA ARG A 84 26.44 -64.92 -10.41
C ARG A 84 26.89 -63.57 -10.95
N VAL A 85 26.98 -63.37 -12.27
CA VAL A 85 27.32 -62.09 -12.90
C VAL A 85 26.09 -61.19 -13.02
N ASN A 86 24.91 -61.76 -13.25
CA ASN A 86 23.68 -60.98 -13.40
C ASN A 86 23.15 -60.44 -12.07
N LYS A 87 23.29 -61.18 -10.96
CA LYS A 87 22.86 -60.72 -9.61
C LYS A 87 23.55 -59.42 -9.17
N PRO A 88 24.89 -59.25 -9.32
CA PRO A 88 25.57 -57.98 -9.08
C PRO A 88 25.08 -56.84 -9.97
N LYS A 89 24.83 -57.08 -11.27
CA LYS A 89 24.32 -56.04 -12.17
C LYS A 89 22.98 -55.49 -11.72
N GLU A 90 22.03 -56.37 -11.37
CA GLU A 90 20.76 -55.93 -10.80
C GLU A 90 20.91 -55.19 -9.47
N ARG A 91 21.88 -55.60 -8.65
CA ARG A 91 22.17 -54.95 -7.37
C ARG A 91 22.79 -53.57 -7.58
N VAL A 92 23.65 -53.40 -8.59
CA VAL A 92 24.21 -52.10 -9.00
C VAL A 92 23.09 -51.18 -9.50
N ASN A 93 22.23 -51.63 -10.41
CA ASN A 93 21.10 -50.82 -10.88
C ASN A 93 20.17 -50.38 -9.73
N ARG A 94 19.88 -51.29 -8.78
CA ARG A 94 19.10 -50.95 -7.58
C ARG A 94 19.83 -49.99 -6.64
N LEU A 95 21.15 -50.04 -6.58
CA LEU A 95 21.96 -49.09 -5.80
C LEU A 95 22.01 -47.72 -6.48
N GLU A 96 22.17 -47.66 -7.80
CA GLU A 96 22.10 -46.42 -8.58
C GLU A 96 20.74 -45.73 -8.41
N GLU A 97 19.63 -46.47 -8.51
CA GLU A 97 18.30 -45.91 -8.26
C GLU A 97 18.13 -45.42 -6.81
N ARG A 98 18.75 -46.11 -5.83
CA ARG A 98 18.77 -45.69 -4.43
C ARG A 98 19.67 -44.50 -4.15
N VAL A 99 20.69 -44.23 -4.97
CA VAL A 99 21.59 -43.07 -4.85
C VAL A 99 20.95 -41.83 -5.49
N ASN A 100 20.26 -42.00 -6.64
CA ASN A 100 19.63 -40.88 -7.34
C ASN A 100 18.40 -40.32 -6.58
N LYS A 101 17.65 -41.16 -5.84
CA LYS A 101 16.49 -40.71 -5.04
C LYS A 101 16.84 -39.68 -3.95
N PRO A 102 17.89 -39.88 -3.15
CA PRO A 102 18.43 -38.86 -2.25
C PRO A 102 18.85 -37.57 -2.94
N GLU A 103 19.53 -37.62 -4.08
CA GLU A 103 19.95 -36.41 -4.81
C GLU A 103 18.74 -35.58 -5.27
N GLU A 104 17.70 -36.22 -5.81
CA GLU A 104 16.45 -35.53 -6.13
C GLU A 104 15.75 -34.94 -4.90
N ARG A 105 15.86 -35.60 -3.74
CA ARG A 105 15.30 -35.08 -2.48
C ARG A 105 16.13 -33.90 -1.97
N VAL A 106 17.46 -33.93 -2.12
CA VAL A 106 18.36 -32.82 -1.78
C VAL A 106 18.06 -31.62 -2.67
N ASN A 107 17.97 -31.78 -3.99
CA ASN A 107 17.61 -30.70 -4.91
C ASN A 107 16.25 -30.08 -4.58
N ARG A 108 15.24 -30.92 -4.26
CA ARG A 108 13.92 -30.44 -3.82
C ARG A 108 13.95 -29.75 -2.46
N LEU A 109 14.84 -30.16 -1.55
CA LEU A 109 15.05 -29.52 -0.26
C LEU A 109 15.78 -28.18 -0.42
N GLU A 110 16.82 -28.10 -1.24
CA GLU A 110 17.51 -26.85 -1.58
C GLU A 110 16.55 -25.84 -2.19
N GLU A 111 15.70 -26.25 -3.15
CA GLU A 111 14.67 -25.37 -3.72
C GLU A 111 13.64 -24.91 -2.67
N ARG A 112 13.31 -25.78 -1.70
CA ARG A 112 12.44 -25.45 -0.56
C ARG A 112 13.11 -24.60 0.51
N VAL A 113 14.44 -24.63 0.64
CA VAL A 113 15.22 -23.79 1.58
C VAL A 113 15.48 -22.40 0.98
N ASN A 114 15.66 -22.29 -0.34
CA ASN A 114 15.84 -21.01 -1.03
C ASN A 114 14.54 -20.16 -1.09
N LYS A 115 13.36 -20.81 -1.14
CA LYS A 115 12.05 -20.10 -1.11
C LYS A 115 11.81 -19.27 0.16
N PRO A 116 12.17 -19.75 1.37
CA PRO A 116 12.19 -18.96 2.60
C PRO A 116 13.13 -17.76 2.59
N GLU A 117 14.33 -17.84 2.00
CA GLU A 117 15.27 -16.70 1.99
C GLU A 117 14.72 -15.48 1.23
N GLU A 118 14.01 -15.70 0.12
CA GLU A 118 13.25 -14.61 -0.55
C GLU A 118 12.07 -14.09 0.29
N ARG A 119 11.48 -14.96 1.13
CA ARG A 119 10.38 -14.59 2.04
C ARG A 119 10.86 -13.90 3.31
N VAL A 120 12.13 -14.04 3.72
CA VAL A 120 12.72 -13.34 4.88
C VAL A 120 13.23 -11.94 4.49
N ASN A 121 13.69 -11.75 3.27
CA ASN A 121 14.13 -10.44 2.74
C ASN A 121 12.96 -9.46 2.46
N LYS A 122 11.73 -9.96 2.26
CA LYS A 122 10.53 -9.11 2.05
C LYS A 122 10.07 -8.39 3.33
N PRO A 123 10.02 -9.04 4.50
CA PRO A 123 9.82 -8.41 5.80
C PRO A 123 10.84 -7.32 6.14
N GLU A 124 12.15 -7.53 5.94
CA GLU A 124 13.15 -6.48 6.23
C GLU A 124 12.91 -5.20 5.40
N LYS A 125 12.60 -5.34 4.10
CA LYS A 125 12.21 -4.19 3.27
C LYS A 125 10.86 -3.58 3.68
N ARG A 126 9.96 -4.36 4.29
CA ARG A 126 8.69 -3.88 4.86
C ARG A 126 8.85 -3.20 6.22
N VAL A 127 9.86 -3.54 7.02
CA VAL A 127 10.17 -2.92 8.32
C VAL A 127 10.96 -1.61 8.15
N ASN A 128 11.90 -1.56 7.20
CA ASN A 128 12.68 -0.35 6.91
C ASN A 128 11.86 0.80 6.28
N ARG A 129 10.68 0.51 5.71
CA ARG A 129 9.81 1.51 5.08
C ARG A 129 9.07 2.39 6.11
N PRO A 130 8.38 1.84 7.12
CA PRO A 130 7.84 2.58 8.25
C PRO A 130 8.90 3.42 8.96
N GLU A 131 10.08 2.88 9.23
CA GLU A 131 11.16 3.61 9.92
C GLU A 131 11.62 4.85 9.13
N LYS A 132 11.85 4.70 7.82
CA LYS A 132 12.13 5.84 6.92
C LYS A 132 10.95 6.81 6.77
N ARG A 133 9.72 6.40 7.07
CA ARG A 133 8.55 7.30 7.10
C ARG A 133 8.48 8.05 8.42
N VAL A 134 8.77 7.40 9.54
CA VAL A 134 8.83 8.01 10.88
C VAL A 134 9.90 9.09 10.91
N ASN A 135 11.14 8.80 10.48
CA ASN A 135 12.22 9.80 10.46
C ASN A 135 11.86 11.03 9.59
N ARG A 136 11.20 10.80 8.43
CA ARG A 136 10.72 11.91 7.58
C ARG A 136 9.59 12.71 8.21
N LEU A 137 8.74 12.09 9.02
CA LEU A 137 7.69 12.78 9.75
C LEU A 137 8.28 13.59 10.91
N GLU A 138 9.23 13.04 11.66
CA GLU A 138 9.96 13.76 12.72
C GLU A 138 10.67 15.01 12.18
N GLU A 139 11.38 14.89 11.05
CA GLU A 139 11.98 16.05 10.40
C GLU A 139 10.93 17.10 9.98
N ARG A 140 9.76 16.68 9.51
CA ARG A 140 8.67 17.59 9.15
C ARG A 140 8.10 18.29 10.37
N VAL A 141 7.91 17.56 11.48
CA VAL A 141 7.44 18.12 12.75
C VAL A 141 8.45 19.15 13.25
N ASN A 142 9.74 18.82 13.29
CA ASN A 142 10.79 19.76 13.69
C ASN A 142 10.81 21.04 12.82
N ARG A 143 10.65 20.90 11.50
CA ARG A 143 10.53 22.07 10.59
C ARG A 143 9.29 22.91 10.90
N LEU A 144 8.14 22.28 11.16
CA LEU A 144 6.91 22.97 11.51
C LEU A 144 7.03 23.69 12.85
N GLU A 145 7.62 23.06 13.86
CA GLU A 145 7.88 23.69 15.16
C GLU A 145 8.77 24.94 15.02
N HIS A 146 9.82 24.87 14.19
CA HIS A 146 10.63 26.04 13.88
C HIS A 146 9.85 27.14 13.16
N GLN A 147 8.94 26.79 12.24
CA GLN A 147 8.06 27.75 11.58
C GLN A 147 7.07 28.38 12.55
N VAL A 148 6.48 27.61 13.46
CA VAL A 148 5.57 28.10 14.51
C VAL A 148 6.32 29.09 15.40
N LYS A 149 7.48 28.71 15.96
CA LYS A 149 8.31 29.63 16.77
C LYS A 149 8.68 30.91 16.02
N ARG A 150 8.98 30.82 14.72
CA ARG A 150 9.26 32.00 13.88
C ARG A 150 8.01 32.87 13.71
N ASN A 151 6.85 32.27 13.49
CA ASN A 151 5.59 32.98 13.34
C ASN A 151 5.15 33.64 14.66
N GLU A 152 5.31 32.97 15.80
CA GLU A 152 5.09 33.56 17.12
C GLU A 152 5.95 34.80 17.35
N ARG A 153 7.25 34.73 17.02
CA ARG A 153 8.14 35.91 17.09
C ARG A 153 7.65 37.05 16.20
N ARG A 154 7.20 36.74 14.97
CA ARG A 154 6.64 37.74 14.04
C ARG A 154 5.34 38.35 14.57
N ILE A 155 4.45 37.54 15.14
CA ILE A 155 3.20 38.00 15.75
C ILE A 155 3.51 38.91 16.94
N ASN A 156 4.43 38.52 17.81
CA ASN A 156 4.84 39.34 18.96
C ASN A 156 5.44 40.68 18.52
N ALA A 157 6.28 40.68 17.47
CA ALA A 157 6.82 41.90 16.89
C ALA A 157 5.73 42.77 16.21
N LEU A 158 4.75 42.15 15.56
CA LEU A 158 3.63 42.88 14.97
C LEU A 158 2.75 43.50 16.05
N ASN A 159 2.47 42.76 17.13
CA ASN A 159 1.71 43.23 18.28
C ASN A 159 2.42 44.40 18.97
N SER A 160 3.74 44.32 19.16
CA SER A 160 4.50 45.45 19.73
C SER A 160 4.47 46.68 18.82
N TYR A 161 4.59 46.50 17.50
CA TYR A 161 4.44 47.59 16.53
C TYR A 161 3.03 48.20 16.55
N ILE A 162 1.98 47.38 16.55
CA ILE A 162 0.59 47.84 16.61
C ILE A 162 0.33 48.58 17.92
N ASN A 163 0.79 48.05 19.06
CA ASN A 163 0.64 48.70 20.35
C ASN A 163 1.38 50.03 20.40
N GLY A 164 2.59 50.11 19.84
CA GLY A 164 3.34 51.36 19.71
C GLY A 164 2.61 52.39 18.83
N LYS A 165 2.08 51.96 17.67
CA LYS A 165 1.32 52.83 16.77
C LYS A 165 -0.03 53.24 17.36
N SER A 166 -0.70 52.35 18.08
CA SER A 166 -1.93 52.63 18.83
C SER A 166 -1.67 53.65 19.94
N ALA A 167 -0.59 53.50 20.70
CA ALA A 167 -0.19 54.47 21.72
C ALA A 167 0.15 55.84 21.10
N TYR A 168 0.88 55.86 19.98
CA TYR A 168 1.18 57.09 19.23
C TYR A 168 -0.09 57.76 18.71
N ASN A 169 -0.99 57.00 18.08
CA ASN A 169 -2.27 57.50 17.59
C ASN A 169 -3.19 57.95 18.74
N LEU A 170 -3.15 57.27 19.89
CA LEU A 170 -3.90 57.67 21.09
C LEU A 170 -3.35 58.98 21.66
N ASN A 171 -2.04 59.21 21.60
CA ASN A 171 -1.44 60.48 22.00
C ASN A 171 -1.79 61.60 21.02
N ILE A 172 -1.78 61.35 19.72
CA ILE A 172 -2.26 62.32 18.72
C ILE A 172 -3.74 62.60 18.94
N MET A 173 -4.57 61.56 19.08
CA MET A 173 -6.01 61.68 19.34
C MET A 173 -6.29 62.46 20.62
N LYS A 174 -5.55 62.16 21.70
CA LYS A 174 -5.61 62.91 22.96
C LYS A 174 -5.27 64.37 22.69
N TYR A 175 -4.14 64.67 22.04
CA TYR A 175 -3.71 66.03 21.72
C TYR A 175 -4.71 66.79 20.84
N THR A 176 -5.25 66.15 19.80
CA THR A 176 -6.32 66.73 18.97
C THR A 176 -7.61 66.90 19.76
N PHE A 177 -7.95 65.96 20.64
CA PHE A 177 -9.13 66.08 21.51
C PHE A 177 -8.95 67.21 22.51
N THR A 178 -7.77 67.38 23.14
CA THR A 178 -7.48 68.54 24.01
C THR A 178 -7.54 69.84 23.26
N ASN A 179 -7.02 69.91 22.03
CA ASN A 179 -7.10 71.13 21.22
C ASN A 179 -8.51 71.42 20.72
N ILE A 180 -9.27 70.39 20.34
CA ILE A 180 -10.68 70.52 19.95
C ILE A 180 -11.52 70.90 21.16
N THR A 181 -11.32 70.32 22.34
CA THR A 181 -12.04 70.72 23.57
C THR A 181 -11.63 72.10 24.04
N LEU A 182 -10.37 72.51 23.85
CA LEU A 182 -9.93 73.87 24.12
C LEU A 182 -10.56 74.87 23.13
N CYS A 183 -10.56 74.57 21.83
CA CYS A 183 -11.23 75.39 20.83
C CYS A 183 -12.74 75.42 21.05
N ALA A 184 -13.34 74.27 21.38
CA ALA A 184 -14.75 74.16 21.72
C ALA A 184 -15.06 74.98 22.97
N ALA A 185 -14.26 74.90 24.03
CA ALA A 185 -14.41 75.69 25.25
C ALA A 185 -14.21 77.19 25.01
N LEU A 186 -13.28 77.59 24.14
CA LEU A 186 -13.08 78.98 23.72
C LEU A 186 -14.24 79.48 22.84
N SER A 187 -14.79 78.61 21.99
CA SER A 187 -15.97 78.92 21.19
C SER A 187 -17.26 78.89 22.02
N LEU A 188 -17.34 78.04 23.05
CA LEU A 188 -18.45 77.98 24.02
C LEU A 188 -18.37 79.13 24.99
N SER A 189 -17.18 79.58 25.40
CA SER A 189 -17.01 80.79 26.20
C SER A 189 -17.34 82.02 25.34
N GLY A 190 -16.93 82.06 24.07
CA GLY A 190 -17.38 83.06 23.11
C GLY A 190 -18.89 83.05 22.88
N LEU A 191 -19.50 81.87 22.72
CA LEU A 191 -20.95 81.68 22.61
C LEU A 191 -21.69 81.95 23.92
N CYS A 192 -21.09 81.69 25.09
CA CYS A 192 -21.64 82.01 26.41
C CYS A 192 -21.51 83.50 26.69
N SER A 193 -20.44 84.17 26.27
CA SER A 193 -20.34 85.64 26.32
C SER A 193 -21.32 86.28 25.35
N TYR A 194 -21.53 85.67 24.17
CA TYR A 194 -22.58 86.07 23.20
C TYR A 194 -24.00 85.75 23.70
N ALA A 195 -24.21 84.63 24.40
CA ALA A 195 -25.47 84.24 25.02
C ALA A 195 -25.74 84.95 26.36
N GLN A 196 -24.72 85.45 27.05
CA GLN A 196 -24.85 86.35 28.20
C GLN A 196 -25.17 87.78 27.74
N THR A 197 -24.76 88.17 26.53
CA THR A 197 -25.28 89.38 25.85
C THR A 197 -26.67 89.17 25.25
N GLN A 198 -27.09 87.91 25.04
CA GLN A 198 -28.42 87.50 24.58
C GLN A 198 -29.15 86.68 25.67
N ASN A 199 -29.56 87.30 26.78
CA ASN A 199 -30.30 86.70 27.93
C ASN A 199 -31.18 85.46 27.61
N ASN A 200 -30.60 84.27 27.47
CA ASN A 200 -31.36 83.02 27.31
C ASN A 200 -30.49 81.82 27.70
N THR A 201 -30.81 81.24 28.86
CA THR A 201 -30.33 79.93 29.28
C THR A 201 -30.74 78.86 28.26
N PRO A 202 -29.82 78.03 27.72
CA PRO A 202 -30.22 76.94 26.84
C PRO A 202 -30.97 75.90 27.67
N LYS A 203 -32.28 75.77 27.42
CA LYS A 203 -33.12 74.72 28.01
C LYS A 203 -32.51 73.35 27.72
N LYS A 204 -32.42 72.53 28.77
CA LYS A 204 -32.00 71.13 28.72
C LYS A 204 -33.11 70.30 28.06
N ASP A 205 -33.22 70.36 26.74
CA ASP A 205 -34.21 69.62 25.95
C ASP A 205 -33.71 68.21 25.65
N SER A 206 -33.43 67.42 26.70
CA SER A 206 -33.09 66.00 26.50
C SER A 206 -34.32 65.24 26.04
N LYS A 207 -34.19 64.46 24.96
CA LYS A 207 -35.30 63.70 24.38
C LYS A 207 -34.90 62.26 24.11
N PHE A 208 -35.84 61.34 24.31
CA PHE A 208 -35.68 59.95 23.90
C PHE A 208 -36.56 59.71 22.67
N HIS A 209 -36.03 58.97 21.71
CA HIS A 209 -36.78 58.49 20.57
C HIS A 209 -36.62 56.99 20.45
N TRP A 210 -37.63 56.36 19.90
CA TRP A 210 -37.55 54.99 19.46
C TRP A 210 -38.10 54.87 18.06
N GLY A 211 -37.70 53.86 17.32
CA GLY A 211 -38.13 53.71 15.95
C GLY A 211 -38.11 52.29 15.45
N LEU A 212 -38.88 52.06 14.40
CA LEU A 212 -38.94 50.82 13.65
C LEU A 212 -38.39 51.10 12.25
N GLY A 213 -37.54 50.20 11.76
CA GLY A 213 -36.89 50.44 10.48
C GLY A 213 -36.20 49.22 9.90
N TYR A 214 -35.70 49.45 8.70
CA TYR A 214 -34.81 48.55 7.98
C TYR A 214 -33.48 49.25 7.77
N GLY A 215 -32.37 48.67 8.23
CA GLY A 215 -31.04 49.17 7.96
C GLY A 215 -30.04 48.87 9.06
N MET A 216 -28.80 49.29 8.86
CA MET A 216 -27.70 48.91 9.75
C MET A 216 -27.90 49.40 11.19
N ASP A 217 -28.36 50.63 11.38
CA ASP A 217 -28.66 51.21 12.71
C ASP A 217 -29.95 50.69 13.37
N TYR A 218 -30.72 49.85 12.66
CA TYR A 218 -31.84 49.07 13.22
C TYR A 218 -31.48 47.58 13.36
N GLY A 219 -30.21 47.20 13.15
CA GLY A 219 -29.80 45.79 13.19
C GLY A 219 -30.37 44.96 12.03
N MET A 220 -30.54 45.57 10.85
CA MET A 220 -31.34 45.12 9.70
C MET A 220 -32.82 45.40 9.92
N SER A 221 -33.69 44.40 10.09
CA SER A 221 -35.10 44.65 10.40
C SER A 221 -35.32 44.69 11.90
N GLY A 222 -35.59 45.86 12.46
CA GLY A 222 -35.64 45.96 13.91
C GLY A 222 -36.02 47.30 14.48
N ILE A 223 -35.60 47.48 15.72
CA ILE A 223 -35.87 48.63 16.56
C ILE A 223 -34.60 49.45 16.76
N LYS A 224 -34.76 50.77 16.90
CA LYS A 224 -33.69 51.69 17.29
C LYS A 224 -34.17 52.53 18.46
N ALA A 225 -33.36 52.61 19.51
CA ALA A 225 -33.53 53.54 20.62
C ALA A 225 -32.47 54.62 20.49
N GLU A 226 -32.85 55.89 20.60
CA GLU A 226 -31.97 57.04 20.50
C GLU A 226 -32.20 58.00 21.68
N TYR A 227 -31.12 58.37 22.36
CA TYR A 227 -31.13 59.35 23.42
C TYR A 227 -30.37 60.61 22.96
N LEU A 228 -31.05 61.76 22.99
CA LEU A 228 -30.46 63.06 22.70
C LEU A 228 -30.21 63.79 24.03
N PRO A 229 -28.99 63.75 24.59
CA PRO A 229 -28.64 64.58 25.75
C PRO A 229 -28.76 66.08 25.45
N VAL A 230 -28.54 66.45 24.19
CA VAL A 230 -28.74 67.80 23.63
C VAL A 230 -29.27 67.68 22.20
N LYS A 231 -30.01 68.69 21.72
CA LYS A 231 -30.69 68.63 20.41
C LYS A 231 -29.78 68.37 19.19
N TYR A 232 -28.48 68.63 19.30
CA TYR A 232 -27.50 68.46 18.22
C TYR A 232 -26.76 67.11 18.23
N LEU A 233 -26.89 66.32 19.31
CA LEU A 233 -26.15 65.07 19.49
C LEU A 233 -27.07 63.97 20.02
N GLY A 234 -27.19 62.87 19.29
CA GLY A 234 -27.88 61.66 19.69
C GLY A 234 -26.91 60.49 19.86
N ALA A 235 -27.19 59.62 20.83
CA ALA A 235 -26.58 58.30 20.96
C ALA A 235 -27.66 57.24 20.75
N PHE A 236 -27.37 56.20 19.97
CA PHE A 236 -28.38 55.19 19.63
C PHE A 236 -27.88 53.76 19.83
N VAL A 237 -28.85 52.85 20.01
CA VAL A 237 -28.67 51.39 19.97
C VAL A 237 -29.77 50.82 19.08
N GLY A 238 -29.37 49.97 18.13
CA GLY A 238 -30.23 49.24 17.21
C GLY A 238 -30.17 47.75 17.47
N LEU A 239 -31.33 47.10 17.46
CA LEU A 239 -31.49 45.65 17.62
C LEU A 239 -32.45 45.13 16.55
N GLY A 240 -32.02 44.13 15.78
CA GLY A 240 -32.84 43.62 14.67
C GLY A 240 -32.49 42.23 14.19
N TYR A 241 -33.34 41.71 13.30
CA TYR A 241 -33.19 40.41 12.68
C TYR A 241 -32.45 40.53 11.34
N LYS A 242 -31.38 39.73 11.18
CA LYS A 242 -30.61 39.62 9.94
C LYS A 242 -31.18 38.50 9.06
N PHE A 243 -31.80 38.84 7.93
CA PHE A 243 -32.40 37.84 7.03
C PHE A 243 -31.43 36.78 6.48
N LYS A 244 -30.16 37.15 6.34
CA LYS A 244 -29.12 36.32 5.70
C LYS A 244 -28.35 35.43 6.67
N ASP A 245 -28.44 35.70 7.96
CA ASP A 245 -27.86 34.93 9.06
C ASP A 245 -28.85 35.10 10.22
N PRO A 246 -29.67 34.10 10.57
CA PRO A 246 -30.80 34.20 11.51
C PRO A 246 -30.33 34.35 12.97
N SER A 247 -29.54 35.38 13.22
CA SER A 247 -29.00 35.79 14.51
C SER A 247 -29.26 37.29 14.71
N LEU A 248 -29.15 37.72 15.96
CA LEU A 248 -29.43 39.10 16.35
C LEU A 248 -28.38 40.07 15.78
N GLY A 249 -28.83 41.10 15.07
CA GLY A 249 -28.03 42.25 14.67
C GLY A 249 -28.04 43.30 15.77
N VAL A 250 -26.86 43.76 16.19
CA VAL A 250 -26.69 44.77 17.23
C VAL A 250 -25.72 45.84 16.75
N ASN A 251 -26.17 47.09 16.76
CA ASN A 251 -25.38 48.27 16.37
C ASN A 251 -25.56 49.37 17.41
N ALA A 252 -24.49 50.11 17.71
CA ALA A 252 -24.55 51.27 18.58
C ALA A 252 -23.71 52.40 18.01
N GLY A 253 -24.15 53.64 18.18
CA GLY A 253 -23.49 54.77 17.55
C GLY A 253 -23.95 56.13 18.03
N ILE A 254 -23.48 57.14 17.31
CA ILE A 254 -23.77 58.55 17.55
C ILE A 254 -24.26 59.22 16.27
N GLN A 255 -25.08 60.25 16.44
CA GLN A 255 -25.60 61.09 15.36
C GLN A 255 -25.42 62.57 15.72
N LEU A 256 -24.84 63.33 14.80
CA LEU A 256 -24.75 64.78 14.86
C LEU A 256 -25.83 65.37 13.96
N ARG A 257 -26.55 66.36 14.47
CA ARG A 257 -27.71 66.97 13.81
C ARG A 257 -27.46 68.48 13.69
N PRO A 258 -26.80 68.96 12.61
CA PRO A 258 -26.37 70.35 12.49
C PRO A 258 -27.53 71.36 12.50
N LEU A 259 -28.69 70.97 11.97
CA LEU A 259 -29.89 71.79 11.89
C LEU A 259 -31.06 71.06 12.59
N PRO A 260 -31.08 70.98 13.93
CA PRO A 260 -32.08 70.18 14.67
C PRO A 260 -33.48 70.80 14.67
N ASP A 261 -33.59 72.10 14.42
CA ASP A 261 -34.89 72.78 14.42
C ASP A 261 -35.52 72.80 13.01
N ALA A 262 -34.77 72.42 11.97
CA ALA A 262 -35.27 72.35 10.60
C ALA A 262 -36.32 71.24 10.42
N LYS A 263 -37.18 71.41 9.41
CA LYS A 263 -38.16 70.40 8.98
C LYS A 263 -37.48 69.15 8.41
N ILE A 264 -36.39 69.37 7.67
CA ILE A 264 -35.46 68.34 7.20
C ILE A 264 -34.18 68.51 8.01
N GLN A 265 -33.88 67.55 8.87
CA GLN A 265 -32.72 67.55 9.74
C GLN A 265 -31.61 66.71 9.11
N PRO A 266 -30.55 67.29 8.57
CA PRO A 266 -29.41 66.52 8.07
C PRO A 266 -28.68 65.84 9.24
N LEU A 267 -28.07 64.70 8.95
CA LEU A 267 -27.34 63.87 9.92
C LEU A 267 -25.95 63.50 9.44
N VAL A 268 -25.01 63.52 10.37
CA VAL A 268 -23.68 62.91 10.24
C VAL A 268 -23.54 61.87 11.33
N MET A 269 -23.15 60.64 10.97
CA MET A 269 -23.35 59.48 11.82
C MET A 269 -22.11 58.59 11.87
N ALA A 270 -21.91 57.94 13.00
CA ALA A 270 -20.86 56.94 13.20
C ALA A 270 -21.36 55.83 14.12
N MET A 271 -20.97 54.60 13.86
CA MET A 271 -21.38 53.45 14.67
C MET A 271 -20.34 52.34 14.67
N TYR A 272 -20.44 51.48 15.68
CA TYR A 272 -19.81 50.17 15.70
C TYR A 272 -20.90 49.11 15.83
N GLY A 273 -20.79 48.07 15.03
CA GLY A 273 -21.76 46.99 15.08
C GLY A 273 -21.66 46.07 13.89
N TYR A 274 -22.74 45.34 13.66
CA TYR A 274 -22.88 44.53 12.48
C TYR A 274 -22.73 45.41 11.24
N ASN A 275 -21.73 45.10 10.41
CA ASN A 275 -21.50 45.88 9.20
C ASN A 275 -21.55 45.06 7.92
N GLY A 276 -21.46 43.72 7.94
CA GLY A 276 -21.84 42.90 6.76
C GLY A 276 -21.73 41.40 6.92
N ILE A 277 -22.40 40.70 6.01
CA ILE A 277 -22.50 39.24 5.95
C ILE A 277 -21.86 38.76 4.66
N ILE A 278 -21.14 37.65 4.73
CA ILE A 278 -20.74 36.85 3.58
C ILE A 278 -21.45 35.50 3.69
N ASN A 279 -22.21 35.15 2.65
CA ASN A 279 -22.93 33.87 2.55
C ASN A 279 -22.27 33.00 1.49
N VAL A 280 -21.83 31.81 1.88
CA VAL A 280 -21.32 30.79 0.95
C VAL A 280 -22.28 29.61 0.96
N LYS A 281 -23.07 29.48 -0.09
CA LYS A 281 -23.92 28.30 -0.31
C LYS A 281 -23.08 27.21 -0.98
N TYR A 282 -22.84 26.10 -0.28
CA TYR A 282 -22.27 24.90 -0.88
C TYR A 282 -23.39 23.97 -1.35
N TYR A 283 -23.21 23.24 -2.45
CA TYR A 283 -24.13 22.17 -2.88
C TYR A 283 -24.01 20.90 -2.00
N THR A 284 -23.66 21.06 -0.73
CA THR A 284 -23.50 20.04 0.34
C THR A 284 -23.81 20.70 1.70
N PRO A 285 -24.23 19.97 2.76
CA PRO A 285 -25.27 20.42 3.70
C PRO A 285 -24.84 21.43 4.78
N VAL A 286 -23.78 22.20 4.55
CA VAL A 286 -23.29 23.21 5.50
C VAL A 286 -23.19 24.55 4.80
N ASP A 287 -24.28 25.32 4.86
CA ASP A 287 -24.23 26.75 4.57
C ASP A 287 -23.39 27.45 5.65
N VAL A 288 -22.32 28.14 5.24
CA VAL A 288 -21.49 28.91 6.17
C VAL A 288 -21.83 30.38 6.01
N ASN A 289 -22.63 30.90 6.94
CA ASN A 289 -22.93 32.32 7.05
C ASN A 289 -21.96 32.95 8.04
N LYS A 290 -21.14 33.90 7.57
CA LYS A 290 -20.20 34.62 8.46
C LYS A 290 -20.58 36.09 8.56
N THR A 291 -20.91 36.50 9.79
CA THR A 291 -21.20 37.89 10.16
C THR A 291 -19.94 38.61 10.60
N TYR A 292 -19.78 39.86 10.15
CA TYR A 292 -18.67 40.74 10.50
C TYR A 292 -19.16 41.99 11.20
N TYR A 293 -18.35 42.40 12.18
CA TYR A 293 -18.55 43.60 12.98
C TYR A 293 -17.44 44.60 12.70
N GLY A 294 -17.75 45.89 12.76
CA GLY A 294 -16.76 46.94 12.59
C GLY A 294 -17.34 48.34 12.61
N PHE A 295 -16.44 49.31 12.45
CA PHE A 295 -16.80 50.71 12.36
C PHE A 295 -17.52 51.02 11.06
N SER A 296 -18.48 51.94 11.10
CA SER A 296 -19.18 52.48 9.93
C SER A 296 -19.46 53.96 10.15
N THR A 297 -19.35 54.78 9.10
CA THR A 297 -19.76 56.19 9.14
C THR A 297 -20.88 56.41 8.13
N GLY A 298 -21.66 57.47 8.28
CA GLY A 298 -22.78 57.69 7.38
C GLY A 298 -23.27 59.13 7.37
N ILE A 299 -24.10 59.41 6.39
CA ILE A 299 -24.86 60.65 6.26
C ILE A 299 -26.33 60.31 6.12
N GLY A 300 -27.21 61.18 6.57
CA GLY A 300 -28.64 60.91 6.53
C GLY A 300 -29.48 62.16 6.69
N GLY A 301 -30.78 61.95 6.81
CA GLY A 301 -31.73 62.99 7.10
C GLY A 301 -32.95 62.46 7.80
N GLU A 302 -33.53 63.29 8.66
CA GLU A 302 -34.86 63.09 9.22
C GLU A 302 -35.84 64.14 8.72
N LEU A 303 -36.96 63.71 8.20
CA LEU A 303 -38.10 64.55 7.87
C LEU A 303 -39.12 64.47 9.01
N LYS A 304 -39.43 65.60 9.65
CA LYS A 304 -40.53 65.67 10.63
C LYS A 304 -41.87 65.56 9.90
N ILE A 305 -42.66 64.55 10.22
CA ILE A 305 -43.97 64.25 9.62
C ILE A 305 -45.00 64.22 10.75
N GLY A 306 -45.88 65.20 10.84
CA GLY A 306 -46.93 65.24 11.86
C GLY A 306 -46.95 66.55 12.64
N GLY A 307 -48.15 67.02 12.99
CA GLY A 307 -48.35 68.29 13.67
C GLY A 307 -48.14 68.21 15.19
N LYS A 308 -48.80 67.26 15.86
CA LYS A 308 -48.79 67.13 17.34
C LYS A 308 -47.84 66.02 17.85
N GLU A 309 -47.58 64.99 17.05
CA GLU A 309 -46.67 63.90 17.38
C GLU A 309 -45.32 64.14 16.67
N ASP A 310 -44.20 64.09 17.40
CA ASP A 310 -42.84 64.23 16.85
C ASP A 310 -42.43 62.92 16.17
N ILE A 311 -43.10 62.60 15.06
CA ILE A 311 -42.79 61.46 14.19
C ILE A 311 -41.82 61.92 13.11
N ARG A 312 -40.80 61.10 12.85
CA ARG A 312 -39.75 61.42 11.89
C ARG A 312 -39.51 60.26 10.94
N LEU A 313 -39.58 60.53 9.65
CA LEU A 313 -39.09 59.62 8.62
C LEU A 313 -37.58 59.80 8.52
N TYR A 314 -36.84 58.74 8.79
CA TYR A 314 -35.39 58.69 8.76
C TYR A 314 -34.91 57.97 7.49
N LEU A 315 -33.88 58.55 6.86
CA LEU A 315 -33.10 57.95 5.78
C LEU A 315 -31.61 58.08 6.09
N GLY A 316 -30.86 57.00 5.93
CA GLY A 316 -29.42 56.96 6.18
C GLY A 316 -28.66 56.20 5.12
N LEU A 317 -27.48 56.70 4.75
CA LEU A 317 -26.50 56.04 3.91
C LEU A 317 -25.23 55.82 4.72
N TRP A 318 -24.73 54.59 4.73
CA TRP A 318 -23.62 54.14 5.56
C TRP A 318 -22.46 53.61 4.70
N LEU A 319 -21.25 53.96 5.11
CA LEU A 319 -19.99 53.46 4.58
C LEU A 319 -19.31 52.57 5.64
N PRO A 320 -19.40 51.24 5.51
CA PRO A 320 -18.80 50.29 6.44
C PRO A 320 -17.28 50.14 6.21
N PHE A 321 -16.49 50.27 7.27
CA PHE A 321 -15.06 49.98 7.24
C PHE A 321 -14.84 48.48 7.45
N ARG A 322 -14.55 47.79 6.34
CA ARG A 322 -14.35 46.33 6.30
C ARG A 322 -12.99 45.95 6.84
N SER A 323 -12.97 44.95 7.74
CA SER A 323 -11.73 44.35 8.24
C SER A 323 -10.95 43.68 7.10
N LYS A 324 -9.65 43.47 7.32
CA LYS A 324 -8.82 42.72 6.37
C LYS A 324 -9.36 41.30 6.15
N GLU A 325 -9.80 40.65 7.22
CA GLU A 325 -10.41 39.31 7.17
C GLU A 325 -11.66 39.27 6.28
N PHE A 326 -12.53 40.29 6.36
CA PHE A 326 -13.69 40.39 5.46
C PHE A 326 -13.24 40.44 3.99
N LYS A 327 -12.23 41.28 3.68
CA LYS A 327 -11.72 41.45 2.31
C LYS A 327 -11.08 40.17 1.78
N ASP A 328 -10.21 39.55 2.58
CA ASP A 328 -9.52 38.31 2.22
C ASP A 328 -10.54 37.19 1.93
N ASN A 329 -11.59 37.06 2.77
CA ASN A 329 -12.65 36.08 2.56
C ASN A 329 -13.54 36.42 1.35
N TYR A 330 -13.89 37.69 1.15
CA TYR A 330 -14.65 38.15 0.00
C TYR A 330 -13.92 37.85 -1.32
N ASP A 331 -12.64 38.20 -1.40
CA ASP A 331 -11.78 37.97 -2.58
C ASP A 331 -11.60 36.47 -2.87
N LEU A 332 -11.47 35.63 -1.83
CA LEU A 332 -11.36 34.18 -1.98
C LEU A 332 -12.62 33.60 -2.62
N ILE A 333 -13.80 34.06 -2.20
CA ILE A 333 -15.09 33.55 -2.68
C ILE A 333 -15.35 34.07 -4.10
N GLU A 334 -15.10 35.36 -4.36
CA GLU A 334 -15.30 35.97 -5.68
C GLU A 334 -14.44 35.28 -6.76
N LYS A 335 -13.20 34.90 -6.44
CA LYS A 335 -12.31 34.21 -7.39
C LYS A 335 -12.69 32.76 -7.66
N ASN A 336 -13.28 32.06 -6.70
CA ASN A 336 -13.44 30.60 -6.75
C ASN A 336 -14.90 30.14 -6.96
N ILE A 337 -15.90 30.98 -6.71
CA ILE A 337 -17.32 30.59 -6.74
C ILE A 337 -18.08 31.45 -7.75
N ARG A 338 -18.43 30.86 -8.90
CA ARG A 338 -19.20 31.52 -9.98
C ARG A 338 -20.62 31.92 -9.57
N ASN A 339 -21.18 31.29 -8.55
CA ASN A 339 -22.56 31.51 -8.08
C ASN A 339 -22.57 32.22 -6.72
N LEU A 340 -21.98 33.41 -6.63
CA LEU A 340 -22.17 34.30 -5.49
C LEU A 340 -23.60 34.80 -5.55
N SER A 341 -24.51 34.11 -4.85
CA SER A 341 -25.95 34.43 -4.90
C SER A 341 -26.27 35.85 -4.40
N ASP A 342 -25.36 36.49 -3.67
CA ASP A 342 -25.56 37.81 -3.09
C ASP A 342 -24.25 38.54 -2.80
N ARG A 343 -23.91 39.55 -3.61
CA ARG A 343 -22.79 40.44 -3.31
C ARG A 343 -23.15 41.36 -2.16
N THR A 344 -22.32 41.41 -1.12
CA THR A 344 -22.43 42.42 -0.07
C THR A 344 -22.20 43.79 -0.70
N LEU A 345 -23.17 44.71 -0.57
CA LEU A 345 -23.02 46.06 -1.10
C LEU A 345 -21.88 46.81 -0.41
N PRO A 346 -21.15 47.68 -1.14
CA PRO A 346 -20.08 48.50 -0.57
C PRO A 346 -20.62 49.57 0.39
N VAL A 347 -21.92 49.89 0.29
CA VAL A 347 -22.64 50.85 1.13
C VAL A 347 -23.82 50.14 1.81
N GLY A 348 -24.15 50.60 3.01
CA GLY A 348 -25.39 50.23 3.70
C GLY A 348 -26.43 51.34 3.59
N PHE A 349 -27.70 50.99 3.67
CA PHE A 349 -28.78 51.95 3.73
C PHE A 349 -29.64 51.70 4.96
N SER A 350 -30.33 52.75 5.40
CA SER A 350 -31.32 52.67 6.45
C SER A 350 -32.53 53.53 6.13
N ILE A 351 -33.70 53.02 6.48
CA ILE A 351 -34.98 53.73 6.43
C ILE A 351 -35.80 53.35 7.66
N GLY A 352 -36.47 54.31 8.29
CA GLY A 352 -37.30 54.01 9.44
C GLY A 352 -38.20 55.16 9.85
N PHE A 353 -39.13 54.86 10.75
CA PHE A 353 -39.94 55.84 11.44
C PHE A 353 -39.49 55.91 12.90
N ASN A 354 -39.27 57.11 13.40
CA ASN A 354 -38.88 57.38 14.78
C ASN A 354 -39.95 58.24 15.46
N TRP A 355 -40.27 57.93 16.71
CA TRP A 355 -41.22 58.64 17.56
C TRP A 355 -40.51 59.17 18.79
N ALA A 356 -40.77 60.41 19.18
CA ALA A 356 -40.38 60.91 20.48
C ALA A 356 -41.23 60.25 21.59
N LEU A 357 -40.59 59.99 22.73
CA LEU A 357 -41.21 59.56 23.98
C LEU A 357 -41.37 60.73 24.95
#